data_AF-A0A950NML1-F1
#
_entry.id   AF-A0A950NML1-F1
#
_cell.length_a   1.000
_cell.length_b   1.000
_cell.length_c   1.000
_cell.angle_alpha   90.00
_cell.angle_beta   90.00
_cell.angle_gamma   90.00
#
_symmetry.space_group_name_H-M   'P 1'
#
loop_
_entity.id
_entity.type
_entity.pdbx_description
1 polymer ?
#
loop_
_entity_poly.entity_id
_entity_poly.type
_entity_poly.pdbx_seq_one_letter_code
_entity_poly.pdbx_strand_id
1 'polypeptide(L)' 'MDQLQAFYDAAFPRTEAALEYLDQFTLDEMPDDALHLLWLYCALVTVSFPVEAWRQPRVPDSGASSIDAVVEPAI' A
#
# COMPACT_ATOMS: atom_id res chain seq x y z
N MET A 1 3.18 12.18 8.08
CA MET A 1 2.54 11.06 8.79
C MET A 1 1.04 11.08 8.61
N ASP A 2 0.39 12.23 8.72
CA ASP A 2 -1.07 12.38 8.64
C ASP A 2 -1.71 11.72 7.41
N GLN A 3 -1.10 11.86 6.24
CA GLN A 3 -1.59 11.20 5.01
C GLN A 3 -1.48 9.67 5.07
N LEU A 4 -0.37 9.13 5.61
CA LEU A 4 -0.18 7.69 5.79
C LEU A 4 -1.17 7.13 6.81
N GLN A 5 -1.38 7.85 7.91
CA GLN A 5 -2.35 7.49 8.94
C GLN A 5 -3.77 7.49 8.38
N ALA A 6 -4.19 8.57 7.71
CA ALA A 6 -5.51 8.67 7.13
C ALA A 6 -5.77 7.59 6.07
N PHE A 7 -4.77 7.24 5.26
CA PHE A 7 -4.86 6.13 4.32
C PHE A 7 -5.02 4.79 5.04
N TYR A 8 -4.17 4.50 6.02
CA TYR A 8 -4.24 3.25 6.79
C TYR A 8 -5.59 3.10 7.52
N ASP A 9 -6.04 4.16 8.20
CA ASP A 9 -7.31 4.17 8.95
C ASP A 9 -8.52 3.93 8.03
N ALA A 10 -8.43 4.33 6.76
CA ALA A 10 -9.45 4.06 5.76
C ALA A 10 -9.33 2.63 5.18
N ALA A 11 -8.13 2.19 4.80
CA ALA A 11 -7.96 0.95 4.05
C ALA A 11 -8.00 -0.30 4.94
N PHE A 12 -7.35 -0.27 6.10
CA PHE A 12 -7.16 -1.44 6.95
C PHE A 12 -8.47 -2.09 7.43
N PRO A 13 -9.48 -1.35 7.91
CA PRO A 13 -10.74 -1.94 8.35
C PRO A 13 -11.54 -2.62 7.22
N ARG A 14 -11.21 -2.34 5.95
CA ARG A 14 -11.90 -2.86 4.77
C ARG A 14 -11.22 -4.08 4.15
N THR A 15 -10.11 -4.54 4.73
CA THR A 15 -9.28 -5.61 4.15
C THR A 15 -10.08 -6.89 3.88
N GLU A 16 -10.91 -7.34 4.82
CA GLU A 16 -11.72 -8.55 4.61
C GLU A 16 -12.69 -8.42 3.44
N ALA A 17 -13.43 -7.30 3.37
CA ALA A 17 -14.37 -7.04 2.28
C ALA A 17 -13.67 -6.90 0.92
N ALA A 18 -12.47 -6.30 0.90
CA ALA A 18 -11.69 -6.19 -0.31
C ALA A 18 -11.16 -7.56 -0.77
N LEU A 19 -10.68 -8.40 0.15
CA LEU A 19 -10.24 -9.76 -0.16
C LEU A 19 -11.40 -10.61 -0.70
N GLU A 20 -12.57 -10.56 -0.06
CA GLU A 20 -13.76 -11.28 -0.54
C GLU A 20 -14.18 -10.87 -1.96
N TYR A 21 -14.01 -9.59 -2.31
CA TYR A 21 -14.24 -9.12 -3.68
C TYR A 21 -13.15 -9.62 -4.65
N LEU A 22 -11.88 -9.53 -4.27
CA LEU A 22 -10.74 -9.93 -5.10
C LEU A 22 -10.70 -11.44 -5.37
N ASP A 23 -11.14 -12.27 -4.42
CA ASP A 23 -11.19 -13.73 -4.53
C ASP A 23 -12.14 -14.25 -5.64
N GLN A 24 -12.94 -13.36 -6.24
CA GLN A 24 -13.82 -13.68 -7.37
C GLN A 24 -13.07 -13.78 -8.71
N PHE A 25 -11.82 -13.29 -8.77
CA PHE A 25 -11.04 -13.18 -9.99
C PHE A 25 -9.74 -13.98 -9.91
N THR A 26 -9.30 -14.54 -11.03
CA THR A 26 -7.92 -15.03 -11.18
C THR A 26 -7.01 -13.84 -11.50
N LEU A 27 -5.73 -13.92 -11.12
CA LEU A 27 -4.78 -12.81 -11.34
C LEU A 27 -4.65 -12.40 -12.81
N ASP A 28 -4.72 -13.36 -13.73
CA ASP A 28 -4.55 -13.12 -15.18
C ASP A 28 -5.83 -12.55 -15.84
N GLU A 29 -6.98 -12.63 -15.16
CA GLU A 29 -8.29 -12.25 -15.71
C GLU A 29 -9.00 -11.19 -14.85
N MET A 30 -8.25 -10.41 -14.07
CA MET A 30 -8.80 -9.32 -13.26
C MET A 30 -9.25 -8.15 -14.15
N PRO A 31 -10.46 -7.60 -13.96
CA PRO A 31 -10.82 -6.32 -14.54
C PRO A 31 -9.95 -5.19 -13.93
N ASP A 32 -9.78 -4.10 -14.67
CA ASP A 32 -8.88 -3.00 -14.29
C ASP A 32 -9.17 -2.43 -12.88
N ASP A 33 -10.43 -2.35 -12.49
CA ASP A 33 -10.82 -1.85 -11.17
C ASP A 33 -10.39 -2.80 -10.03
N ALA A 34 -10.54 -4.12 -10.22
CA ALA A 34 -10.06 -5.12 -9.28
C ALA A 34 -8.52 -5.13 -9.21
N LEU A 35 -7.83 -4.96 -10.34
CA LEU A 35 -6.37 -4.83 -10.37
C LEU A 35 -5.88 -3.59 -9.61
N HIS A 36 -6.53 -2.44 -9.82
CA HIS A 36 -6.22 -1.22 -9.06
C HIS A 36 -6.49 -1.38 -7.56
N LEU A 37 -7.57 -2.09 -7.19
CA LEU A 37 -7.85 -2.40 -5.79
C LEU A 37 -6.77 -3.31 -5.18
N LEU A 38 -6.31 -4.32 -5.91
CA LEU A 38 -5.19 -5.16 -5.49
C LEU A 38 -3.93 -4.31 -5.24
N TRP A 39 -3.56 -3.43 -6.16
CA TRP A 39 -2.42 -2.53 -5.98
C TRP A 39 -2.58 -1.58 -4.79
N LEU A 40 -3.80 -1.09 -4.54
CA LEU A 40 -4.11 -0.28 -3.36
C LEU A 40 -3.80 -1.04 -2.06
N TYR A 41 -4.17 -2.32 -1.99
CA TYR A 41 -3.87 -3.17 -0.84
C TYR A 41 -2.39 -3.59 -0.77
N CYS A 42 -1.68 -3.73 -1.89
CA CYS A 42 -0.22 -3.84 -1.89
C CYS A 42 0.44 -2.59 -1.29
N ALA A 43 -0.08 -1.39 -1.59
CA ALA A 43 0.38 -0.15 -0.98
C ALA A 43 0.10 -0.13 0.53
N LEU A 44 -1.06 -0.63 0.98
CA LEU A 44 -1.35 -0.79 2.42
C LEU A 44 -0.31 -1.65 3.14
N VAL A 45 0.15 -2.76 2.54
CA VAL A 45 1.23 -3.59 3.12
C VAL A 45 2.51 -2.78 3.32
N THR A 46 2.81 -1.84 2.43
CA THR A 46 3.98 -0.96 2.57
C THR A 46 3.76 0.11 3.65
N VAL A 47 2.54 0.66 3.76
CA VAL A 47 2.19 1.72 4.71
C VAL A 47 2.00 1.21 6.15
N SER A 48 1.65 -0.06 6.34
CA SER A 48 1.45 -0.63 7.69
C SER A 48 2.71 -0.50 8.56
N PHE A 49 3.91 -0.66 7.99
CA PHE A 49 5.17 -0.55 8.74
C PHE A 49 5.40 0.85 9.35
N PRO A 50 5.39 1.95 8.56
CA PRO A 50 5.44 3.30 9.11
C PRO A 50 4.40 3.61 10.18
N VAL A 51 3.17 3.09 10.04
CA VAL A 51 2.03 3.40 10.92
C VAL A 51 2.04 2.58 12.20
N GLU A 52 2.24 1.27 12.10
CA GLU A 52 2.12 0.34 13.23
C GLU A 52 3.43 0.21 14.01
N ALA A 53 4.53 -0.01 13.28
CA ALA A 53 5.81 -0.43 13.86
C ALA A 53 6.75 0.75 14.13
N TRP A 54 7.01 1.60 13.14
CA TRP A 54 8.06 2.62 13.24
C TRP A 54 7.56 3.94 13.83
N ARG A 55 6.26 4.23 13.66
CA ARG A 55 5.65 5.52 14.02
C ARG A 55 6.32 6.71 13.34
N GLN A 56 6.93 6.48 12.17
CA GLN A 56 7.57 7.48 11.33
C GLN A 56 7.65 6.97 9.88
N PRO A 57 7.74 7.85 8.87
CA PRO A 57 7.80 7.43 7.47
C PRO A 57 9.10 6.72 7.11
N ARG A 58 10.19 7.03 7.82
CA ARG A 58 11.52 6.57 7.48
C ARG A 58 11.83 5.23 8.14
N VAL A 59 12.34 4.30 7.35
CA VAL A 59 12.82 3.00 7.86
C VAL A 59 13.85 3.24 8.98
N PRO A 60 13.69 2.62 10.16
CA PRO A 60 14.69 2.69 11.23
C PRO A 60 16.07 2.26 10.74
N ASP A 61 17.12 2.86 11.30
CA ASP A 61 18.52 2.55 10.98
C ASP A 61 18.95 2.72 9.51
N SER A 62 18.15 3.40 8.69
CA SER A 62 18.51 3.75 7.29
C SER A 62 19.66 4.77 7.15
N GLY A 63 20.25 5.24 8.26
CA GLY A 63 21.43 6.13 8.23
C GLY A 63 21.18 7.44 7.47
N ALA A 64 22.16 7.94 6.72
CA ALA A 64 21.97 9.11 5.85
C ALA A 64 21.54 8.72 4.42
N SER A 65 21.22 7.45 4.17
CA SER A 65 20.88 6.97 2.83
C SER A 65 19.49 7.45 2.43
N SER A 66 19.40 8.07 1.25
CA SER A 66 18.15 8.46 0.60
C SER A 66 18.25 8.20 -0.90
N ILE A 67 17.10 7.92 -1.52
CA ILE A 67 16.96 7.82 -2.97
C ILE A 67 15.79 8.73 -3.32
N ASP A 68 16.05 9.74 -4.14
CA ASP A 68 15.00 10.61 -4.66
C ASP A 68 14.40 9.96 -5.91
N ALA A 69 13.12 9.64 -5.86
CA ALA A 69 12.37 9.23 -7.05
C ALA A 69 12.14 10.46 -7.93
N VAL A 70 13.08 10.72 -8.85
CA VAL A 70 13.02 11.89 -9.76
C VAL A 70 12.09 11.62 -10.96
N VAL A 71 11.99 10.36 -11.38
CA VAL A 71 11.15 9.91 -12.50
C VAL A 71 10.54 8.56 -12.13
N GLU A 72 9.22 8.44 -12.25
CA GLU A 72 8.55 7.14 -12.13
C GLU A 72 8.89 6.26 -13.33
N PRO A 73 9.13 4.95 -13.15
CA PRO A 73 9.36 4.03 -14.27
C PRO A 73 8.19 4.09 -15.27
N ALA A 74 8.51 4.18 -16.56
CA ALA A 74 7.51 3.98 -17.59
C ALA A 74 7.05 2.52 -17.59
N ILE A 75 5.73 2.31 -17.63
CA ILE A 75 5.08 1.00 -17.76
C ILE A 75 5.40 0.40 -19.14
#